data_AF-A0A453A7T6-F1
#
_entry.id   AF-A0A453A7T6-F1
#
_cell.length_a   1.000
_cell.length_b   1.000
_cell.length_c   1.000
_cell.angle_alpha   90.00
_cell.angle_beta   90.00
_cell.angle_gamma   90.00
#
_symmetry.space_group_name_H-M   'P 1'
#
loop_
_entity.id
_entity.type
_entity.pdbx_description
1 polymer ?
#
loop_
_entity_poly.entity_id
_entity_poly.type
_entity_poly.pdbx_seq_one_letter_code
_entity_poly.pdbx_strand_id
1 'polypeptide(L)'
;DRGTLVQSAGQKRLTTMAVVRLRRGGQRFEIACFPNKVVNWRDRVEKDLDEVLQSDNVYSNVSKGVLAKSKDLIRIFATDDLVEICLEILEKGELQVSGKEREAQLSSQFKDIGASCTTYTLRSIQTLPPRNRCL
;
A
#
# COMPACT_ATOMS: atom_id res chain seq x y z
N ASP A 1 -13.61 30.76 20.20
CA ASP A 1 -12.45 29.87 20.25
C ASP A 1 -12.34 29.14 18.93
N ARG A 2 -11.17 29.18 18.28
CA ARG A 2 -11.00 28.83 16.86
C ARG A 2 -11.17 27.33 16.63
N GLY A 3 -11.92 26.98 15.59
CA GLY A 3 -12.19 25.61 15.22
C GLY A 3 -10.95 24.82 14.79
N THR A 4 -10.98 23.54 15.08
CA THR A 4 -10.19 22.53 14.37
C THR A 4 -11.17 21.63 13.64
N LEU A 5 -11.29 21.86 12.34
CA LEU A 5 -11.84 20.88 11.41
C LEU A 5 -10.90 19.68 11.43
N VAL A 6 -11.20 18.68 12.27
CA VAL A 6 -10.67 17.33 12.06
C VAL A 6 -11.16 16.92 10.69
N GLN A 7 -10.25 16.98 9.72
CA GLN A 7 -10.50 16.55 8.36
C GLN A 7 -11.01 15.12 8.45
N SER A 8 -12.21 14.91 7.91
CA SER A 8 -12.79 13.59 7.71
C SER A 8 -11.76 12.74 6.96
N ALA A 9 -11.05 11.89 7.69
CA ALA A 9 -10.06 10.96 7.15
C ALA A 9 -10.69 10.29 5.94
N GLY A 10 -10.03 10.49 4.79
CA GLY A 10 -10.52 10.13 3.47
C GLY A 10 -11.25 8.80 3.51
N GLN A 11 -12.54 8.87 3.17
CA GLN A 11 -13.49 7.78 3.07
C GLN A 11 -12.78 6.48 2.64
N LYS A 12 -12.56 5.57 3.60
CA LYS A 12 -11.75 4.33 3.48
C LYS A 12 -12.43 3.35 2.49
N ARG A 13 -12.37 3.65 1.20
CA ARG A 13 -12.94 2.86 0.09
C ARG A 13 -11.85 2.08 -0.64
N LEU A 14 -11.06 1.30 0.08
CA LEU A 14 -10.26 0.22 -0.49
C LEU A 14 -10.27 -0.93 0.51
N THR A 15 -11.19 -1.87 0.32
CA THR A 15 -11.45 -3.01 1.21
C THR A 15 -10.39 -4.12 1.09
N THR A 16 -9.31 -3.90 0.33
CA THR A 16 -8.21 -4.87 0.25
C THR A 16 -7.19 -4.59 1.35
N MET A 17 -7.30 -5.37 2.43
CA MET A 17 -6.28 -5.44 3.48
C MET A 17 -5.11 -6.29 2.97
N ALA A 18 -3.89 -5.78 3.13
CA ALA A 18 -2.66 -6.55 2.94
C ALA A 18 -2.12 -7.00 4.29
N VAL A 19 -1.35 -8.09 4.27
CA VAL A 19 -0.74 -8.65 5.47
C VAL A 19 0.77 -8.63 5.31
N VAL A 20 1.46 -8.03 6.28
CA VAL A 20 2.92 -8.15 6.37
C VAL A 20 3.23 -9.26 7.38
N ARG A 21 4.02 -10.24 6.96
CA ARG A 21 4.42 -11.37 7.78
C ARG A 21 5.88 -11.25 8.17
N LEU A 22 6.16 -11.44 9.46
CA LEU A 22 7.50 -11.62 10.01
C LEU A 22 7.60 -12.97 10.74
N ARG A 23 8.69 -13.69 10.49
CA ARG A 23 9.06 -14.89 11.26
C ARG A 23 10.28 -14.60 12.11
N ARG A 24 10.11 -14.65 13.43
CA ARG A 24 11.20 -14.40 14.39
C ARG A 24 11.02 -15.30 15.61
N GLY A 25 12.12 -15.84 16.14
CA GLY A 25 12.09 -16.67 17.35
C GLY A 25 11.25 -17.96 17.24
N GLY A 26 11.07 -18.49 16.03
CA GLY A 26 10.25 -19.69 15.78
C GLY A 26 8.73 -19.44 15.75
N GLN A 27 8.29 -18.19 15.93
CA GLN A 27 6.88 -17.80 15.87
C GLN A 27 6.59 -16.91 14.67
N ARG A 28 5.30 -16.77 14.33
CA ARG A 28 4.81 -15.97 13.20
C ARG A 28 4.06 -14.77 13.75
N PHE A 29 4.39 -13.60 13.23
CA PHE A 29 3.73 -12.34 13.51
C PHE A 29 3.24 -11.75 12.21
N GLU A 30 2.03 -11.23 12.23
CA GLU A 30 1.31 -10.71 11.09
C GLU A 30 0.64 -9.40 11.51
N ILE A 31 0.74 -8.39 10.65
CA ILE A 31 0.07 -7.09 10.85
C ILE A 31 -0.87 -6.81 9.68
N ALA A 32 -1.96 -6.12 9.98
CA ALA A 32 -2.95 -5.70 9.00
C ALA A 32 -2.69 -4.25 8.57
N CYS A 33 -2.42 -4.06 7.28
CA CYS A 33 -1.99 -2.76 6.73
C CYS A 33 -2.55 -2.54 5.32
N PHE A 34 -2.52 -1.27 4.88
CA PHE A 34 -2.93 -0.92 3.52
C PHE A 34 -1.76 -1.03 2.54
N PRO A 35 -1.88 -1.80 1.44
CA PRO A 35 -0.76 -2.07 0.54
C PRO A 35 -0.19 -0.81 -0.11
N ASN A 36 -1.06 0.12 -0.53
CA ASN A 36 -0.63 1.40 -1.11
C ASN A 36 0.21 2.22 -0.13
N LYS A 37 -0.17 2.23 1.16
CA LYS A 37 0.52 2.97 2.21
C LYS A 37 1.84 2.31 2.60
N VAL A 38 1.91 0.98 2.59
CA VAL A 38 3.17 0.24 2.85
C VAL A 38 4.24 0.54 1.79
N VAL A 39 3.85 0.73 0.53
CA VAL A 39 4.79 1.16 -0.52
C VAL A 39 5.31 2.56 -0.23
N ASN A 40 4.43 3.52 0.05
CA ASN A 40 4.81 4.90 0.42
C ASN A 40 5.73 4.95 1.66
N TRP A 41 5.48 4.06 2.64
CA TRP A 41 6.31 3.92 3.83
C TRP A 41 7.73 3.49 3.48
N ARG A 42 7.88 2.52 2.56
CA ARG A 42 9.20 2.10 2.06
C ARG A 42 9.92 3.19 1.28
N ASP A 43 9.16 4.02 0.55
CA ASP A 43 9.67 5.19 -0.15
C ASP A 43 9.92 6.40 0.79
N ARG A 44 9.64 6.25 2.10
CA ARG A 44 9.77 7.29 3.15
C ARG A 44 8.96 8.57 2.87
N VAL A 45 7.88 8.45 2.09
CA VAL A 45 6.98 9.55 1.73
C VAL A 45 6.01 9.85 2.88
N GLU A 46 5.48 8.81 3.51
CA GLU A 46 4.58 8.91 4.68
C GLU A 46 5.28 8.46 5.96
N LYS A 47 5.00 9.17 7.06
CA LYS A 47 5.59 8.92 8.39
C LYS A 47 4.55 8.55 9.46
N ASP A 48 3.27 8.65 9.15
CA ASP A 48 2.19 8.42 10.10
C ASP A 48 1.76 6.95 10.10
N LEU A 49 2.09 6.24 11.18
CA LEU A 49 1.79 4.81 11.33
C LEU A 49 0.29 4.52 11.37
N ASP A 50 -0.50 5.38 12.03
CA ASP A 50 -1.96 5.27 12.11
C ASP A 50 -2.65 5.29 10.74
N GLU A 51 -2.02 5.92 9.74
CA GLU A 51 -2.57 5.98 8.37
C GLU A 51 -2.16 4.76 7.53
N VAL A 52 -1.01 4.17 7.83
CA VAL A 52 -0.49 2.97 7.15
C VAL A 52 -1.16 1.70 7.66
N LEU A 53 -1.31 1.60 8.99
CA LEU A 53 -1.88 0.46 9.67
C LEU A 53 -3.40 0.53 9.68
N GLN A 54 -4.04 -0.64 9.66
CA GLN A 54 -5.48 -0.72 9.90
C GLN A 54 -5.79 -0.73 11.40
N SER A 55 -4.93 -1.39 12.16
CA SER A 55 -4.99 -1.56 13.61
C SER A 55 -3.57 -1.68 14.15
N ASP A 56 -3.27 -1.07 15.28
CA ASP A 56 -1.94 -1.13 15.94
C ASP A 56 -1.69 -2.44 16.68
N ASN A 57 -2.54 -3.45 16.45
CA ASN A 57 -2.45 -4.74 17.11
C ASN A 57 -1.64 -5.73 16.27
N VAL A 58 -0.75 -6.47 16.94
CA VAL A 58 0.03 -7.54 16.32
C VAL A 58 -0.74 -8.85 16.42
N TYR A 59 -0.96 -9.50 15.28
CA TYR A 59 -1.64 -10.77 15.19
C TYR A 59 -0.64 -11.91 14.99
N SER A 60 -0.95 -13.10 15.51
CA SER A 60 -0.27 -14.33 15.10
C SER A 60 -0.85 -14.89 13.80
N ASN A 61 -2.12 -14.58 13.53
CA ASN A 61 -2.81 -14.90 12.29
C ASN A 61 -3.91 -13.86 12.02
N VAL A 62 -3.70 -13.02 11.00
CA VAL A 62 -4.67 -11.97 10.65
C VAL A 62 -5.96 -12.58 10.09
N SER A 63 -5.87 -13.62 9.25
CA SER A 63 -7.04 -14.27 8.65
C SER A 63 -7.99 -14.91 9.67
N LYS A 64 -7.46 -15.35 10.82
CA LYS A 64 -8.22 -15.93 11.93
C LYS A 64 -8.50 -14.92 13.06
N GLY A 65 -7.98 -13.70 12.97
CA GLY A 65 -8.09 -12.67 14.01
C GLY A 65 -7.43 -13.06 15.34
N VAL A 66 -6.39 -13.91 15.32
CA VAL A 66 -5.73 -14.38 16.55
C VAL A 66 -4.62 -13.42 16.94
N LEU A 67 -4.80 -12.69 18.05
CA LEU A 67 -3.81 -11.77 18.59
C LEU A 67 -2.56 -12.49 19.11
N ALA A 68 -1.40 -11.85 18.98
CA ALA A 68 -0.18 -12.33 19.60
C ALA A 68 -0.24 -12.15 21.13
N LYS A 69 0.35 -13.07 21.89
CA LYS A 69 0.43 -12.96 23.35
C LYS A 69 1.55 -11.99 23.73
N SER A 70 1.30 -11.07 24.65
CA SER A 70 2.33 -10.12 25.12
C SER A 70 3.58 -10.82 25.67
N LYS A 71 3.43 -12.00 26.28
CA LYS A 71 4.56 -12.84 26.73
C LYS A 71 5.50 -13.24 25.59
N ASP A 72 4.94 -13.55 24.43
CA ASP A 72 5.70 -13.96 23.26
C ASP A 72 6.36 -12.74 22.59
N LEU A 73 5.65 -11.60 22.57
CA LEU A 73 6.19 -10.33 22.08
C LEU A 73 7.43 -9.91 22.87
N ILE A 74 7.34 -9.87 24.20
CA ILE A 74 8.48 -9.53 25.08
C ILE A 74 9.63 -10.52 24.90
N ARG A 75 9.32 -11.83 24.74
CA ARG A 75 10.38 -12.84 24.56
C ARG A 75 11.16 -12.68 23.26
N ILE A 76 10.52 -12.19 22.19
CA ILE A 76 11.08 -12.19 20.84
C ILE A 76 11.58 -10.81 20.42
N PHE A 77 10.82 -9.77 20.76
CA PHE A 77 11.11 -8.37 20.45
C PHE A 77 11.76 -7.63 21.63
N ALA A 78 11.80 -8.21 22.83
CA ALA A 78 12.29 -7.57 24.06
C ALA A 78 11.53 -6.28 24.45
N THR A 79 10.41 -6.00 23.79
CA THR A 79 9.53 -4.85 24.03
C THR A 79 8.08 -5.35 24.08
N ASP A 80 7.22 -4.66 24.83
CA ASP A 80 5.77 -4.85 24.83
C ASP A 80 5.04 -3.74 24.06
N ASP A 81 5.77 -2.73 23.58
CA ASP A 81 5.23 -1.65 22.78
C ASP A 81 4.82 -2.15 21.38
N LEU A 82 3.52 -2.13 21.13
CA LEU A 82 2.95 -2.59 19.87
C LEU A 82 3.36 -1.71 18.68
N VAL A 83 3.59 -0.42 18.91
CA VAL A 83 3.97 0.55 17.86
C VAL A 83 5.40 0.26 17.39
N GLU A 84 6.33 0.06 18.33
CA GLU A 84 7.71 -0.33 18.02
C GLU A 84 7.78 -1.67 17.28
N ILE A 85 6.96 -2.63 17.70
CA ILE A 85 6.91 -3.95 17.06
C ILE A 85 6.34 -3.82 15.64
N CYS A 86 5.28 -3.03 15.44
CA CYS A 86 4.72 -2.79 14.12
C CYS A 86 5.73 -2.14 13.17
N LEU A 87 6.51 -1.16 13.65
CA LEU A 87 7.60 -0.54 12.90
C LEU A 87 8.63 -1.57 12.45
N GLU A 88 9.06 -2.44 13.36
CA GLU A 88 10.05 -3.46 13.03
C GLU A 88 9.51 -4.49 12.04
N ILE A 89 8.23 -4.87 12.17
CA ILE A 89 7.56 -5.78 11.23
C ILE A 89 7.39 -5.13 9.85
N LEU A 90 7.11 -3.84 9.75
CA LEU A 90 7.03 -3.13 8.47
C LEU A 90 8.40 -3.08 7.75
N GLU A 91 9.48 -2.89 8.51
CA GLU A 91 10.83 -2.76 7.95
C GLU A 91 11.46 -4.11 7.59
N LYS A 92 11.34 -5.12 8.47
CA LYS A 92 11.96 -6.45 8.27
C LYS A 92 11.01 -7.48 7.67
N GLY A 93 9.71 -7.22 7.70
CA GLY A 93 8.69 -8.17 7.27
C GLY A 93 8.50 -8.21 5.75
N GLU A 94 7.91 -9.31 5.31
CA GLU A 94 7.56 -9.53 3.92
C GLU A 94 6.09 -9.15 3.70
N LEU A 95 5.85 -8.22 2.78
CA LEU A 95 4.50 -7.83 2.37
C LEU A 95 3.90 -8.93 1.50
N GLN A 96 2.86 -9.59 2.00
CA GLN A 96 2.10 -10.57 1.25
C GLN A 96 0.96 -9.87 0.51
N VAL A 97 1.18 -9.57 -0.77
CA VAL A 97 0.14 -9.08 -1.66
C VAL A 97 -0.67 -10.26 -2.22
N SER A 98 -1.99 -10.22 -2.09
CA SER A 98 -2.85 -11.23 -2.72
C SER A 98 -2.78 -11.06 -4.25
N GLY A 99 -2.69 -12.18 -4.99
CA GLY A 99 -2.29 -12.20 -6.40
C GLY A 99 -3.10 -11.31 -7.36
N LYS A 100 -4.33 -10.93 -7.00
CA LYS A 100 -5.17 -10.02 -7.81
C LYS A 100 -4.65 -8.58 -7.86
N GLU A 101 -3.90 -8.13 -6.85
CA GLU A 101 -3.45 -6.73 -6.76
C GLU A 101 -2.14 -6.47 -7.54
N ARG A 102 -1.39 -7.54 -7.83
CA ARG A 102 -0.20 -7.49 -8.71
C ARG A 102 -0.57 -7.10 -10.14
N GLU A 103 -1.74 -7.54 -10.62
CA GLU A 103 -2.23 -7.20 -11.96
C GLU A 103 -2.69 -5.74 -12.09
N ALA A 104 -3.21 -5.14 -11.01
CA ALA A 104 -3.60 -3.72 -11.01
C ALA A 104 -2.38 -2.78 -11.07
N GLN A 105 -1.30 -3.10 -10.35
CA GLN A 105 -0.05 -2.33 -10.46
C GLN A 105 0.67 -2.54 -11.80
N LEU A 106 0.61 -3.74 -12.38
CA LEU A 106 1.15 -3.97 -13.72
C LEU A 106 0.34 -3.25 -14.80
N SER A 107 -1.00 -3.33 -14.76
CA SER A 107 -1.87 -2.72 -15.79
C SER A 107 -1.82 -1.19 -15.82
N SER A 108 -1.55 -0.53 -14.70
CA SER A 108 -1.30 0.93 -14.66
C SER A 108 0.02 1.30 -15.34
N GLN A 109 1.12 0.60 -15.04
CA GLN A 109 2.41 0.82 -15.72
C GLN A 109 2.35 0.55 -17.24
N PHE A 110 1.61 -0.46 -17.69
CA PHE A 110 1.46 -0.74 -19.12
C PHE A 110 0.62 0.32 -19.87
N LYS A 111 -0.32 1.01 -19.19
CA LYS A 111 -1.15 2.04 -19.83
C LYS A 111 -0.40 3.35 -20.09
N ASP A 112 0.52 3.73 -19.21
CA ASP A 112 1.33 4.96 -19.41
C ASP A 112 2.32 4.80 -20.58
N ILE A 113 2.88 3.61 -20.79
CA ILE A 113 3.77 3.36 -21.93
C ILE A 113 2.97 3.43 -23.25
N GLY A 114 1.77 2.86 -23.30
CA GLY A 114 0.90 2.89 -24.49
C GLY A 114 0.37 4.29 -24.83
N ALA A 115 0.07 5.11 -23.81
CA ALA A 115 -0.37 6.50 -23.99
C ALA A 115 0.75 7.40 -24.55
N SER A 116 2.01 7.19 -24.15
CA SER A 116 3.13 7.93 -24.72
C SER A 116 3.27 7.65 -26.22
N CYS A 117 3.28 6.37 -26.63
CA CYS A 117 3.46 5.99 -28.04
C CYS A 117 2.31 6.46 -28.94
N THR A 118 1.07 6.47 -28.43
CA THR A 118 -0.10 6.92 -29.20
C THR A 118 -0.11 8.45 -29.42
N THR A 119 0.46 9.21 -28.46
CA THR A 119 0.51 10.67 -28.56
C THR A 119 1.53 11.14 -29.61
N TYR A 120 2.59 10.38 -29.86
CA TYR A 120 3.59 10.72 -30.87
C TYR A 120 3.13 10.43 -32.32
N THR A 121 2.23 9.46 -32.53
CA THR A 121 1.78 9.10 -33.89
C THR A 121 0.66 10.00 -34.42
N LEU A 122 -0.18 10.57 -33.55
CA LEU A 122 -1.27 11.47 -33.95
C LEU A 122 -0.83 12.91 -34.23
N ARG A 123 0.40 13.31 -33.88
CA ARG A 123 0.94 14.65 -34.20
C ARG A 123 1.44 14.81 -35.64
N SER A 124 1.67 13.71 -36.38
CA SER A 124 2.19 13.77 -37.75
C SER A 124 1.11 13.73 -38.85
N ILE A 125 -0.18 13.61 -38.51
CA ILE A 125 -1.26 13.40 -39.50
C ILE A 125 -2.12 14.67 -39.72
N GLN A 126 -1.96 15.71 -38.90
CA GLN A 126 -2.80 16.92 -38.94
C GLN A 126 -2.13 18.12 -39.64
N THR A 127 -1.38 17.89 -40.73
CA THR A 127 -0.92 18.97 -41.63
C THR A 127 -1.05 18.61 -43.12
N LEU A 128 -2.09 17.87 -43.51
CA LEU A 128 -2.45 17.77 -44.93
C LEU A 128 -3.49 18.86 -45.28
N PRO A 129 -3.20 19.76 -46.23
CA PRO A 129 -4.16 20.77 -46.64
C PRO A 129 -5.37 20.11 -47.34
N PRO A 130 -6.58 20.71 -47.25
CA PRO A 130 -7.77 20.17 -47.89
C PRO A 130 -7.55 20.12 -49.41
N ARG A 131 -7.68 18.92 -49.98
CA ARG A 131 -7.62 18.71 -51.43
C ARG A 131 -8.86 19.35 -52.04
N ASN A 132 -8.66 20.43 -52.79
CA ASN A 132 -9.73 21.11 -53.53
C ASN A 132 -10.53 20.09 -54.34
N ARG A 133 -11.83 20.05 -54.07
CA ARG A 133 -12.84 19.45 -54.92
C ARG A 133 -12.98 20.36 -56.14
N CYS A 134 -12.48 19.93 -57.30
CA CYS A 134 -12.79 20.56 -58.58
C CYS A 134 -13.73 19.66 -59.37
N LEU A 135 -14.87 20.28 -59.70
CA LEU A 135 -15.90 20.03 -60.72
C LEU A 135 -15.85 18.72 -61.51
#